data_AF-E1QNB3-F1
#
_entry.id   AF-E1QNB3-F1
#
_cell.length_a   1.000
_cell.length_b   1.000
_cell.length_c   1.000
_cell.angle_alpha   90.00
_cell.angle_beta   90.00
_cell.angle_gamma   90.00
#
_symmetry.space_group_name_H-M   'P 1'
#
loop_
_entity.id
_entity.type
_entity.pdbx_description
1 polymer ?
#
loop_
_entity_poly.entity_id
_entity_poly.type
_entity_poly.pdbx_seq_one_letter_code
_entity_poly.pdbx_strand_id
1 'polypeptide(L)'
;MARIYKDGDADLSVIRGKVVAVLGYGIQGRAWALNMRDSGVKVIVGVRPGKSFDLARQEGFEVYPVGDAVRRADIIAVLLPDMVQPSVWGSEIAPGLRRGMTVVFAHGFNIRFGLIRPPSDVDVVLIAPKAPGKAVRDEFVRGWGVPALVAVHQDFTGSALKTALAIAKANGFTRVGVIETTFAEETETDLIGEQNVLVGGLLQLLRYGFEVMVELGYQPEVAYFEAINEAKLIMDLIWERGLTGMLLGVSETARYGGLTVGPYVINEDVKRRMKEAAEKVRSGEFAKEWIAEYQRGAPRLRELLEQVSNSQVERVGEFLRQLMRSK
;
A
#
# COMPACT_ATOMS: atom_id res chain seq x y z
N MET A 1 -4.21 -16.59 18.03
CA MET A 1 -3.86 -15.18 17.74
C MET A 1 -2.74 -15.19 16.72
N ALA A 2 -2.72 -14.23 15.78
CA ALA A 2 -1.67 -14.15 14.78
C ALA A 2 -0.30 -13.91 15.44
N ARG A 3 0.78 -14.40 14.83
CA ARG A 3 2.14 -14.14 15.30
C ARG A 3 2.54 -12.72 14.92
N ILE A 4 2.96 -11.93 15.91
CA ILE A 4 3.36 -10.53 15.74
C ILE A 4 4.83 -10.41 16.13
N TYR A 5 5.65 -9.96 15.19
CA TYR A 5 7.07 -9.70 15.39
C TYR A 5 7.31 -8.23 15.70
N LYS A 6 8.14 -7.98 16.70
CA LYS A 6 8.61 -6.66 17.12
C LYS A 6 10.13 -6.55 16.93
N ASP A 7 10.70 -5.41 17.29
CA ASP A 7 12.15 -5.17 17.16
C ASP A 7 13.02 -6.24 17.82
N GLY A 8 12.56 -6.85 18.92
CA GLY A 8 13.28 -7.93 19.61
C GLY A 8 13.32 -9.25 18.82
N ASP A 9 12.40 -9.46 17.88
CA ASP A 9 12.28 -10.70 17.12
C ASP A 9 13.03 -10.66 15.77
N ALA A 10 13.60 -9.51 15.42
CA ALA A 10 14.27 -9.28 14.13
C ALA A 10 15.72 -8.82 14.32
N ASP A 11 16.64 -9.38 13.55
CA ASP A 11 18.08 -9.07 13.64
C ASP A 11 18.62 -8.49 12.33
N LEU A 12 19.10 -7.25 12.39
CA LEU A 12 19.71 -6.56 11.24
C LEU A 12 21.04 -7.19 10.81
N SER A 13 21.70 -7.96 11.68
CA SER A 13 22.95 -8.64 11.33
C SER A 13 22.77 -9.62 10.16
N VAL A 14 21.56 -10.17 9.98
CA VAL A 14 21.19 -11.10 8.90
C VAL A 14 21.38 -10.51 7.50
N ILE A 15 21.25 -9.18 7.37
CA ILE A 15 21.41 -8.46 6.09
C ILE A 15 22.63 -7.53 6.09
N ARG A 16 23.45 -7.57 7.15
CA ARG A 16 24.68 -6.78 7.22
C ARG A 16 25.67 -7.23 6.15
N GLY A 17 26.23 -6.29 5.40
CA GLY A 17 27.17 -6.58 4.32
C GLY A 17 26.52 -7.07 3.02
N LYS A 18 25.21 -7.37 3.02
CA LYS A 18 24.46 -7.66 1.80
C LYS A 18 24.10 -6.38 1.05
N VAL A 19 24.05 -6.47 -0.27
CA VAL A 19 23.53 -5.41 -1.14
C VAL A 19 22.04 -5.65 -1.37
N VAL A 20 21.21 -4.66 -1.05
CA VAL A 20 19.77 -4.67 -1.33
C VAL A 20 19.50 -3.77 -2.55
N ALA A 21 18.99 -4.33 -3.64
CA ALA A 21 18.49 -3.53 -4.76
C ALA A 21 17.00 -3.25 -4.59
N VAL A 22 16.63 -1.97 -4.52
CA VAL A 22 15.25 -1.52 -4.60
C VAL A 22 14.89 -1.27 -6.07
N LEU A 23 14.00 -2.09 -6.62
CA LEU A 23 13.59 -2.02 -8.01
C LEU A 23 12.34 -1.14 -8.14
N GLY A 24 12.52 0.05 -8.72
CA GLY A 24 11.51 1.10 -8.76
C GLY A 24 11.69 2.14 -7.65
N TYR A 25 11.55 3.42 -8.01
CA TYR A 25 11.71 4.55 -7.09
C TYR A 25 10.46 5.43 -7.07
N GLY A 26 9.31 4.77 -6.90
CA GLY A 26 8.00 5.38 -6.67
C GLY A 26 7.75 5.64 -5.18
N ILE A 27 6.48 5.70 -4.77
CA ILE A 27 6.10 6.06 -3.39
C ILE A 27 6.64 5.04 -2.37
N GLN A 28 6.46 3.73 -2.59
CA GLN A 28 7.01 2.68 -1.72
C GLN A 28 8.53 2.54 -1.89
N GLY A 29 9.01 2.46 -3.15
CA GLY A 29 10.43 2.31 -3.48
C GLY A 29 11.33 3.36 -2.81
N ARG A 30 10.96 4.63 -2.92
CA ARG A 30 11.69 5.73 -2.29
C ARG A 30 11.69 5.61 -0.76
N ALA A 31 10.55 5.30 -0.16
CA ALA A 31 10.46 5.17 1.30
C ALA A 31 11.35 4.04 1.81
N TRP A 32 11.32 2.88 1.14
CA TRP A 32 12.10 1.73 1.56
C TRP A 32 13.61 1.96 1.39
N ALA A 33 14.01 2.52 0.25
CA ALA A 33 15.41 2.80 -0.01
C ALA A 33 16.00 3.77 1.04
N LEU A 34 15.28 4.85 1.36
CA LEU A 34 15.69 5.83 2.35
C LEU A 34 15.73 5.22 3.77
N ASN A 35 14.69 4.48 4.18
CA ASN A 35 14.63 3.91 5.53
C ASN A 35 15.73 2.86 5.75
N MET A 36 15.95 1.97 4.76
CA MET A 36 17.01 0.97 4.83
C MET A 36 18.40 1.60 4.86
N ARG A 37 18.66 2.63 4.04
CA ARG A 37 19.92 3.38 4.08
C ARG A 37 20.16 4.02 5.45
N ASP A 38 19.14 4.69 6.00
CA ASP A 38 19.23 5.34 7.31
C ASP A 38 19.40 4.31 8.44
N SER A 39 18.98 3.05 8.23
CA SER A 39 19.26 1.90 9.12
C SER A 39 20.63 1.24 8.88
N GLY A 40 21.47 1.78 8.00
CA GLY A 40 22.83 1.29 7.73
C GLY A 40 22.92 0.13 6.72
N VAL A 41 21.86 -0.13 5.96
CA VAL A 41 21.86 -1.15 4.90
C VAL A 41 22.48 -0.56 3.62
N LYS A 42 23.29 -1.37 2.92
CA LYS A 42 23.82 -0.99 1.59
C LYS A 42 22.72 -1.15 0.55
N VAL A 43 22.12 -0.02 0.14
CA VAL A 43 21.03 0.04 -0.83
C VAL A 43 21.51 0.59 -2.16
N ILE A 44 21.13 -0.08 -3.25
CA ILE A 44 21.20 0.45 -4.62
C ILE A 44 19.80 0.53 -5.22
N VAL A 45 19.61 1.37 -6.23
CA VAL A 45 18.30 1.54 -6.88
C VAL A 45 18.37 1.04 -8.32
N GLY A 46 17.46 0.14 -8.68
CA GLY A 46 17.26 -0.32 -10.05
C GLY A 46 16.03 0.37 -10.65
N VAL A 47 16.21 1.29 -11.59
CA VAL A 47 15.08 1.99 -12.23
C VAL A 47 15.44 2.43 -13.64
N ARG A 48 14.45 2.46 -14.54
CA ARG A 48 14.63 2.98 -15.90
C ARG A 48 15.02 4.47 -15.88
N PRO A 49 15.78 4.97 -16.87
CA PRO A 49 16.08 6.40 -17.01
C PRO A 49 14.82 7.28 -16.98
N GLY A 50 14.93 8.46 -16.38
CA GLY A 50 13.85 9.44 -16.25
C GLY A 50 13.76 10.01 -14.83
N LYS A 51 12.61 10.65 -14.50
CA LYS A 51 12.44 11.41 -13.25
C LYS A 51 12.82 10.65 -11.98
N SER A 52 12.39 9.39 -11.85
CA SER A 52 12.71 8.54 -10.69
C SER A 52 14.19 8.17 -10.60
N PHE A 53 14.86 8.01 -11.74
CA PHE A 53 16.30 7.76 -11.80
C PHE A 53 17.08 8.99 -11.31
N ASP A 54 16.73 10.17 -11.84
CA ASP A 54 17.37 11.43 -11.47
C ASP A 54 17.15 11.75 -10.00
N LEU A 55 15.92 11.56 -9.50
CA LEU A 55 15.60 11.76 -8.08
C LEU A 55 16.41 10.83 -7.17
N ALA A 56 16.51 9.53 -7.50
CA ALA A 56 17.29 8.59 -6.70
C ALA A 56 18.78 8.99 -6.65
N ARG A 57 19.35 9.47 -7.76
CA ARG A 57 20.73 9.98 -7.80
C ARG A 57 20.89 11.26 -6.97
N GLN A 58 19.95 12.19 -7.07
CA GLN A 58 19.94 13.43 -6.28
C GLN A 58 19.85 13.14 -4.78
N GLU A 59 19.14 12.09 -4.39
CA GLU A 59 19.03 11.64 -3.00
C GLU A 59 20.20 10.77 -2.54
N GLY A 60 21.24 10.62 -3.37
CA GLY A 60 22.52 10.02 -3.01
C GLY A 60 22.62 8.51 -3.19
N PHE A 61 21.73 7.89 -3.96
CA PHE A 61 21.83 6.45 -4.27
C PHE A 61 22.72 6.18 -5.48
N GLU A 62 23.38 5.02 -5.46
CA GLU A 62 23.87 4.39 -6.70
C GLU A 62 22.67 3.87 -7.49
N VAL A 63 22.54 4.30 -8.74
CA VAL A 63 21.37 3.98 -9.57
C VAL A 63 21.82 3.28 -10.85
N TYR A 64 21.15 2.17 -11.18
CA TYR A 64 21.45 1.32 -12.31
C TYR A 64 20.17 0.99 -13.11
N PRO A 65 20.29 0.58 -14.39
CA PRO A 65 19.23 -0.18 -15.06
C PRO A 65 18.82 -1.39 -14.22
N VAL A 66 17.56 -1.84 -14.34
CA VAL A 66 16.99 -2.87 -13.44
C VAL A 66 17.82 -4.15 -13.48
N GLY A 67 18.12 -4.68 -14.68
CA GLY A 67 18.91 -5.91 -14.80
C GLY A 67 20.31 -5.80 -14.20
N ASP A 68 20.94 -4.63 -14.28
CA ASP A 68 22.27 -4.41 -13.68
C ASP A 68 22.21 -4.33 -12.16
N ALA A 69 21.18 -3.69 -11.60
CA ALA A 69 20.95 -3.66 -10.15
C ALA A 69 20.74 -5.08 -9.60
N VAL A 70 19.95 -5.91 -10.30
CA VAL A 70 19.69 -7.31 -9.91
C VAL A 70 21.00 -8.11 -9.86
N ARG A 71 21.87 -7.98 -10.86
CA ARG A 71 23.18 -8.68 -10.89
C ARG A 71 24.14 -8.25 -9.78
N ARG A 72 23.94 -7.05 -9.19
CA ARG A 72 24.78 -6.49 -8.13
C ARG A 72 24.27 -6.75 -6.72
N ALA A 73 23.06 -7.27 -6.58
CA ALA A 73 22.37 -7.39 -5.30
C ALA A 73 22.31 -8.84 -4.81
N ASP A 74 22.30 -9.01 -3.49
CA ASP A 74 22.03 -10.30 -2.82
C ASP A 74 20.53 -10.46 -2.54
N ILE A 75 19.85 -9.32 -2.36
CA ILE A 75 18.43 -9.21 -2.07
C ILE A 75 17.85 -8.19 -3.05
N ILE A 76 16.73 -8.51 -3.68
CA ILE A 76 15.99 -7.56 -4.52
C ILE A 76 14.61 -7.30 -3.92
N ALA A 77 14.21 -6.04 -3.85
CA ALA A 77 12.86 -5.60 -3.49
C ALA A 77 12.14 -5.11 -4.75
N VAL A 78 11.16 -5.88 -5.21
CA VAL A 78 10.37 -5.59 -6.41
C VAL A 78 9.26 -4.61 -6.04
N LEU A 79 9.52 -3.30 -6.22
CA LEU A 79 8.62 -2.19 -5.88
C LEU A 79 8.17 -1.42 -7.13
N LEU A 80 8.05 -2.15 -8.24
CA LEU A 80 7.48 -1.68 -9.51
C LEU A 80 5.94 -1.81 -9.46
N PRO A 81 5.19 -1.06 -10.29
CA PRO A 81 3.75 -1.25 -10.41
C PRO A 81 3.40 -2.70 -10.76
N ASP A 82 2.36 -3.27 -10.15
CA ASP A 82 2.04 -4.70 -10.28
C ASP A 82 1.90 -5.15 -11.73
N MET A 83 1.26 -4.34 -12.57
CA MET A 83 1.06 -4.65 -13.99
C MET A 83 2.34 -4.54 -14.84
N VAL A 84 3.37 -3.85 -14.34
CA VAL A 84 4.67 -3.74 -15.00
C VAL A 84 5.60 -4.88 -14.60
N GLN A 85 5.43 -5.43 -13.40
CA GLN A 85 6.30 -6.46 -12.84
C GLN A 85 6.47 -7.68 -13.76
N PRO A 86 5.44 -8.30 -14.38
CA PRO A 86 5.63 -9.49 -15.22
C PRO A 86 6.56 -9.27 -16.42
N SER A 87 6.43 -8.13 -17.10
CA SER A 87 7.25 -7.80 -18.26
C SER A 87 8.71 -7.57 -17.87
N VAL A 88 8.94 -6.78 -16.81
CA VAL A 88 10.29 -6.51 -16.27
C VAL A 88 10.89 -7.77 -15.65
N TRP A 89 10.04 -8.64 -15.07
CA TRP A 89 10.48 -9.91 -14.50
C TRP A 89 11.17 -10.78 -15.54
N GLY A 90 10.48 -11.05 -16.67
CA GLY A 90 11.03 -11.91 -17.72
C GLY A 90 12.24 -11.31 -18.43
N SER A 91 12.23 -9.99 -18.66
CA SER A 91 13.26 -9.32 -19.47
C SER A 91 14.51 -8.90 -18.68
N GLU A 92 14.36 -8.49 -17.42
CA GLU A 92 15.44 -7.84 -16.67
C GLU A 92 15.74 -8.51 -15.32
N ILE A 93 14.76 -9.08 -14.63
CA ILE A 93 14.96 -9.63 -13.28
C ILE A 93 15.39 -11.09 -13.32
N ALA A 94 14.56 -11.97 -13.87
CA ALA A 94 14.80 -13.42 -13.88
C ALA A 94 16.17 -13.80 -14.47
N PRO A 95 16.65 -13.18 -15.57
CA PRO A 95 17.98 -13.49 -16.12
C PRO A 95 19.16 -13.11 -15.20
N GLY A 96 18.95 -12.23 -14.22
CA GLY A 96 19.98 -11.76 -13.29
C GLY A 96 19.97 -12.45 -11.93
N LEU A 97 18.97 -13.30 -11.64
CA LEU A 97 18.86 -14.00 -10.36
C LEU A 97 19.98 -15.03 -10.21
N ARG A 98 20.52 -15.12 -9.00
CA ARG A 98 21.54 -16.09 -8.59
C ARG A 98 20.97 -16.99 -7.50
N ARG A 99 21.43 -18.25 -7.48
CA ARG A 99 21.08 -19.24 -6.45
C ARG A 99 21.26 -18.64 -5.05
N GLY A 100 20.24 -18.78 -4.20
CA GLY A 100 20.25 -18.29 -2.82
C GLY A 100 19.93 -16.80 -2.65
N MET A 101 19.65 -16.06 -3.72
CA MET A 101 19.17 -14.68 -3.60
C MET A 101 17.79 -14.64 -2.94
N THR A 102 17.45 -13.51 -2.31
CA THR A 102 16.11 -13.26 -1.78
C THR A 102 15.35 -12.26 -2.65
N VAL A 103 14.14 -12.63 -3.07
CA VAL A 103 13.21 -11.76 -3.80
C VAL A 103 12.10 -11.33 -2.85
N VAL A 104 11.97 -10.02 -2.65
CA VAL A 104 10.97 -9.40 -1.78
C VAL A 104 9.92 -8.71 -2.62
N PHE A 105 8.64 -8.98 -2.34
CA PHE A 105 7.51 -8.22 -2.87
C PHE A 105 6.87 -7.38 -1.76
N ALA A 106 6.29 -6.22 -2.13
CA ALA A 106 5.45 -5.45 -1.21
C ALA A 106 3.95 -5.77 -1.33
N HIS A 107 3.57 -6.56 -2.34
CA HIS A 107 2.22 -7.03 -2.57
C HIS A 107 2.26 -8.39 -3.29
N GLY A 108 1.36 -9.30 -2.94
CA GLY A 108 1.41 -10.69 -3.39
C GLY A 108 0.81 -10.95 -4.77
N PHE A 109 0.17 -9.95 -5.41
CA PHE A 109 -0.63 -10.09 -6.64
C PHE A 109 -0.01 -11.01 -7.70
N ASN A 110 1.22 -10.71 -8.12
CA ASN A 110 1.87 -11.41 -9.23
C ASN A 110 2.23 -12.86 -8.91
N ILE A 111 2.51 -13.17 -7.65
CA ILE A 111 2.76 -14.53 -7.18
C ILE A 111 1.43 -15.27 -6.98
N ARG A 112 0.46 -14.62 -6.31
CA ARG A 112 -0.86 -15.21 -6.01
C ARG A 112 -1.61 -15.62 -7.27
N PHE A 113 -1.59 -14.78 -8.31
CA PHE A 113 -2.27 -15.03 -9.58
C PHE A 113 -1.36 -15.66 -10.66
N GLY A 114 -0.13 -16.07 -10.29
CA GLY A 114 0.75 -16.87 -11.15
C GLY A 114 1.31 -16.16 -12.37
N LEU A 115 1.34 -14.82 -12.37
CA LEU A 115 1.93 -13.99 -13.43
C LEU A 115 3.46 -13.97 -13.38
N ILE A 116 4.02 -14.19 -12.20
CA ILE A 116 5.44 -14.38 -11.96
C ILE A 116 5.65 -15.75 -11.33
N ARG A 117 6.61 -16.50 -11.87
CA ARG A 117 7.05 -17.80 -11.33
C ARG A 117 8.54 -17.74 -11.04
N PRO A 118 8.93 -17.53 -9.78
CA PRO A 118 10.34 -17.52 -9.39
C PRO A 118 10.98 -18.90 -9.60
N PRO A 119 12.30 -18.95 -9.88
CA PRO A 119 13.02 -20.22 -9.92
C PRO A 119 13.03 -20.85 -8.52
N SER A 120 13.18 -22.18 -8.44
CA SER A 120 13.08 -22.92 -7.16
C SER A 120 14.29 -22.74 -6.23
N ASP A 121 15.34 -22.05 -6.69
CA ASP A 121 16.62 -21.91 -6.00
C ASP A 121 16.87 -20.50 -5.43
N VAL A 122 15.80 -19.72 -5.21
CA VAL A 122 15.82 -18.42 -4.52
C VAL A 122 14.86 -18.39 -3.34
N ASP A 123 15.01 -17.46 -2.41
CA ASP A 123 13.96 -17.18 -1.42
C ASP A 123 12.93 -16.22 -2.02
N VAL A 124 11.65 -16.40 -1.70
CA VAL A 124 10.56 -15.52 -2.12
C VAL A 124 9.73 -15.14 -0.91
N VAL A 125 9.77 -13.85 -0.57
CA VAL A 125 9.14 -13.31 0.62
C VAL A 125 8.33 -12.07 0.28
N LEU A 126 7.40 -11.73 1.17
CA LEU A 126 6.60 -10.53 1.09
C LEU A 126 6.73 -9.73 2.39
N ILE A 127 6.81 -8.42 2.25
CA ILE A 127 6.72 -7.46 3.35
C ILE A 127 5.76 -6.35 2.89
N ALA A 128 4.51 -6.39 3.35
CA ALA A 128 3.47 -5.47 2.89
C ALA A 128 3.15 -4.43 3.99
N PRO A 129 3.70 -3.22 3.94
CA PRO A 129 3.31 -2.15 4.86
C PRO A 129 1.84 -1.79 4.64
N LYS A 130 1.05 -1.74 5.71
CA LYS A 130 -0.37 -1.40 5.66
C LYS A 130 -0.54 0.13 5.76
N ALA A 131 0.17 0.84 4.88
CA ALA A 131 0.15 2.29 4.77
C ALA A 131 0.66 2.75 3.38
N PRO A 132 0.21 3.91 2.89
CA PRO A 132 0.81 4.55 1.72
C PRO A 132 2.31 4.82 1.95
N GLY A 133 3.15 4.68 0.92
CA GLY A 133 4.60 4.79 1.12
C GLY A 133 5.09 6.17 1.61
N LYS A 134 4.33 7.26 1.41
CA LYS A 134 4.67 8.55 2.05
C LYS A 134 4.61 8.43 3.58
N ALA A 135 3.56 7.82 4.12
CA ALA A 135 3.42 7.59 5.55
C ALA A 135 4.49 6.63 6.09
N VAL A 136 4.89 5.62 5.31
CA VAL A 136 6.04 4.74 5.65
C VAL A 136 7.30 5.56 5.93
N ARG A 137 7.61 6.56 5.10
CA ARG A 137 8.78 7.42 5.30
C ARG A 137 8.58 8.40 6.45
N ASP A 138 7.44 9.10 6.47
CA ASP A 138 7.18 10.14 7.47
C ASP A 138 7.22 9.57 8.90
N GLU A 139 6.58 8.43 9.14
CA GLU A 139 6.56 7.79 10.46
C GLU A 139 7.92 7.22 10.86
N PHE A 140 8.70 6.68 9.90
CA PHE A 140 10.06 6.22 10.16
C PHE A 140 10.96 7.36 10.66
N VAL A 141 10.89 8.53 10.03
CA VAL A 141 11.69 9.73 10.39
C VAL A 141 11.27 10.27 11.77
N ARG A 142 9.99 10.11 12.14
CA ARG A 142 9.48 10.45 13.49
C ARG A 142 9.94 9.48 14.59
N GLY A 143 10.72 8.45 14.25
CA GLY A 143 11.14 7.40 15.19
C GLY A 143 10.08 6.31 15.40
N TRP A 144 8.96 6.37 14.70
CA TRP A 144 7.90 5.37 14.69
C TRP A 144 8.02 4.45 13.47
N GLY A 145 6.94 3.79 13.07
CA GLY A 145 6.85 2.98 11.86
C GLY A 145 5.39 2.83 11.45
N VAL A 146 5.12 1.90 10.55
CA VAL A 146 3.75 1.49 10.20
C VAL A 146 3.59 -0.01 10.42
N PRO A 147 2.37 -0.51 10.70
CA PRO A 147 2.12 -1.94 10.69
C PRO A 147 2.47 -2.54 9.33
N ALA A 148 2.97 -3.77 9.34
CA ALA A 148 3.22 -4.51 8.10
C ALA A 148 2.80 -5.98 8.24
N LEU A 149 2.63 -6.63 7.10
CA LEU A 149 2.50 -8.08 7.01
C LEU A 149 3.80 -8.68 6.49
N VAL A 150 4.12 -9.91 6.90
CA VAL A 150 5.23 -10.69 6.37
C VAL A 150 4.76 -12.07 5.94
N ALA A 151 5.22 -12.54 4.79
CA ALA A 151 4.93 -13.90 4.32
C ALA A 151 6.13 -14.52 3.62
N VAL A 152 6.19 -15.85 3.65
CA VAL A 152 7.16 -16.64 2.90
C VAL A 152 6.40 -17.49 1.89
N HIS A 153 6.73 -17.32 0.61
CA HIS A 153 6.23 -18.18 -0.47
C HIS A 153 7.17 -19.34 -0.75
N GLN A 154 8.49 -19.06 -0.72
CA GLN A 154 9.54 -20.04 -0.97
C GLN A 154 10.71 -19.77 -0.02
N ASP A 155 11.17 -20.82 0.67
CA ASP A 155 12.33 -20.78 1.57
C ASP A 155 13.38 -21.79 1.10
N PHE A 156 14.18 -21.37 0.12
CA PHE A 156 15.24 -22.19 -0.45
C PHE A 156 16.46 -22.26 0.49
N THR A 157 16.77 -21.17 1.19
CA THR A 157 17.94 -21.08 2.07
C THR A 157 17.68 -21.58 3.50
N GLY A 158 16.42 -21.76 3.90
CA GLY A 158 16.03 -22.01 5.29
C GLY A 158 16.08 -20.76 6.18
N SER A 159 16.25 -19.58 5.59
CA SER A 159 16.42 -18.28 6.27
C SER A 159 15.55 -17.17 5.66
N ALA A 160 14.58 -17.49 4.79
CA ALA A 160 13.75 -16.52 4.11
C ALA A 160 13.01 -15.58 5.08
N LEU A 161 12.33 -16.14 6.08
CA LEU A 161 11.61 -15.34 7.08
C LEU A 161 12.55 -14.44 7.90
N LYS A 162 13.73 -14.93 8.29
CA LYS A 162 14.72 -14.13 9.04
C LYS A 162 15.19 -12.95 8.20
N THR A 163 15.46 -13.17 6.91
CA THR A 163 15.83 -12.12 5.97
C THR A 163 14.70 -11.11 5.79
N ALA A 164 13.45 -11.57 5.65
CA ALA A 164 12.28 -10.71 5.56
C ALA A 164 12.10 -9.83 6.81
N LEU A 165 12.22 -10.41 8.00
CA LEU A 165 12.13 -9.68 9.26
C LEU A 165 13.26 -8.65 9.43
N ALA A 166 14.48 -8.98 8.99
CA ALA A 166 15.59 -8.04 8.99
C ALA A 166 15.33 -6.83 8.08
N ILE A 167 14.77 -7.05 6.89
CA ILE A 167 14.36 -5.96 5.98
C ILE A 167 13.20 -5.17 6.58
N ALA A 168 12.23 -5.83 7.20
CA ALA A 168 11.11 -5.17 7.86
C ALA A 168 11.59 -4.26 9.00
N LYS A 169 12.58 -4.71 9.77
CA LYS A 169 13.25 -3.91 10.80
C LYS A 169 14.02 -2.74 10.23
N ALA A 170 14.76 -2.94 9.14
CA ALA A 170 15.48 -1.87 8.46
C ALA A 170 14.55 -0.79 7.89
N ASN A 171 13.27 -1.11 7.67
CA ASN A 171 12.24 -0.18 7.25
C ASN A 171 11.42 0.41 8.42
N GLY A 172 11.69 -0.02 9.65
CA GLY A 172 11.02 0.42 10.89
C GLY A 172 9.66 -0.24 11.16
N PHE A 173 9.25 -1.23 10.36
CA PHE A 173 7.93 -1.88 10.53
C PHE A 173 7.80 -2.62 11.87
N THR A 174 8.90 -3.22 12.35
CA THR A 174 8.94 -3.95 13.62
C THR A 174 8.82 -3.07 14.87
N ARG A 175 8.97 -1.74 14.73
CA ARG A 175 8.67 -0.78 15.82
C ARG A 175 7.20 -0.88 16.21
N VAL A 176 6.31 -0.92 15.22
CA VAL A 176 4.86 -1.06 15.42
C VAL A 176 4.43 -2.51 15.50
N GLY A 177 4.93 -3.38 14.64
CA GLY A 177 4.59 -4.80 14.63
C GLY A 177 4.39 -5.32 13.22
N VAL A 178 4.93 -6.51 12.97
CA VAL A 178 4.82 -7.21 11.69
C VAL A 178 4.05 -8.50 11.92
N ILE A 179 2.93 -8.69 11.22
CA ILE A 179 2.07 -9.87 11.40
C ILE A 179 2.41 -10.92 10.33
N GLU A 180 2.62 -12.16 10.76
CA GLU A 180 2.81 -13.28 9.84
C GLU A 180 1.51 -13.59 9.07
N THR A 181 1.61 -13.77 7.76
CA THR A 181 0.50 -14.07 6.85
C THR A 181 0.97 -14.99 5.70
N THR A 182 0.13 -15.18 4.69
CA THR A 182 0.48 -15.83 3.42
C THR A 182 0.35 -14.85 2.26
N PHE A 183 0.98 -15.14 1.12
CA PHE A 183 0.77 -14.37 -0.10
C PHE A 183 -0.70 -14.31 -0.53
N ALA A 184 -1.46 -15.38 -0.29
CA ALA A 184 -2.89 -15.43 -0.61
C ALA A 184 -3.71 -14.52 0.31
N GLU A 185 -3.54 -14.66 1.63
CA GLU A 185 -4.25 -13.81 2.59
C GLU A 185 -3.88 -12.34 2.41
N GLU A 186 -2.60 -12.01 2.21
CA GLU A 186 -2.20 -10.62 1.94
C GLU A 186 -2.86 -10.07 0.69
N THR A 187 -2.74 -10.79 -0.44
CA THR A 187 -3.28 -10.30 -1.73
C THR A 187 -4.78 -10.12 -1.64
N GLU A 188 -5.49 -11.11 -1.10
CA GLU A 188 -6.96 -11.09 -1.05
C GLU A 188 -7.46 -10.01 -0.09
N THR A 189 -6.89 -9.92 1.12
CA THR A 189 -7.35 -8.93 2.10
C THR A 189 -6.99 -7.50 1.72
N ASP A 190 -5.85 -7.28 1.05
CA ASP A 190 -5.45 -5.96 0.56
C ASP A 190 -6.43 -5.47 -0.52
N LEU A 191 -6.67 -6.29 -1.55
CA LEU A 191 -7.61 -5.99 -2.64
C LEU A 191 -9.06 -5.82 -2.14
N ILE A 192 -9.50 -6.68 -1.21
CA ILE A 192 -10.84 -6.57 -0.59
C ILE A 192 -10.93 -5.26 0.20
N GLY A 193 -9.90 -4.94 0.98
CA GLY A 193 -9.85 -3.75 1.82
C GLY A 193 -9.93 -2.47 1.01
N GLU A 194 -9.12 -2.34 -0.06
CA GLU A 194 -9.13 -1.15 -0.93
C GLU A 194 -10.43 -0.99 -1.70
N GLN A 195 -11.03 -2.08 -2.21
CA GLN A 195 -12.27 -2.02 -2.98
C GLN A 195 -13.47 -1.69 -2.08
N ASN A 196 -13.62 -2.41 -0.96
CA ASN A 196 -14.81 -2.29 -0.13
C ASN A 196 -14.78 -1.10 0.84
N VAL A 197 -13.59 -0.68 1.28
CA VAL A 197 -13.46 0.33 2.34
C VAL A 197 -12.52 1.45 1.94
N LEU A 198 -11.21 1.19 1.82
CA LEU A 198 -10.18 2.22 1.90
C LEU A 198 -10.18 3.18 0.70
N VAL A 199 -10.54 2.69 -0.49
CA VAL A 199 -10.62 3.49 -1.71
C VAL A 199 -12.06 3.57 -2.19
N GLY A 200 -12.66 2.46 -2.61
CA GLY A 200 -13.99 2.46 -3.21
C GLY A 200 -15.08 2.92 -2.24
N GLY A 201 -15.15 2.28 -1.06
CA GLY A 201 -16.16 2.58 -0.04
C GLY A 201 -16.09 4.02 0.47
N LEU A 202 -14.93 4.47 0.94
CA LEU A 202 -14.72 5.83 1.44
C LEU A 202 -14.97 6.86 0.34
N LEU A 203 -14.38 6.70 -0.85
CA LEU A 203 -14.58 7.65 -1.95
C LEU A 203 -16.08 7.83 -2.24
N GLN A 204 -16.82 6.72 -2.35
CA GLN A 204 -18.22 6.79 -2.72
C GLN A 204 -19.11 7.34 -1.60
N LEU A 205 -18.87 6.96 -0.34
CA LEU A 205 -19.62 7.47 0.81
C LEU A 205 -19.47 8.98 0.96
N LEU A 206 -18.23 9.48 0.86
CA LEU A 206 -17.92 10.90 0.97
C LEU A 206 -18.56 11.70 -0.17
N ARG A 207 -18.50 11.17 -1.40
CA ARG A 207 -19.11 11.79 -2.58
C ARG A 207 -20.63 11.88 -2.46
N TYR A 208 -21.30 10.79 -2.11
CA TYR A 208 -22.76 10.82 -1.95
C TYR A 208 -23.19 11.69 -0.77
N GLY A 209 -22.43 11.71 0.33
CA GLY A 209 -22.68 12.65 1.43
C GLY A 209 -22.66 14.11 0.95
N PHE A 210 -21.64 14.48 0.17
CA PHE A 210 -21.54 15.80 -0.43
C PHE A 210 -22.69 16.08 -1.43
N GLU A 211 -22.91 15.17 -2.39
CA GLU A 211 -23.89 15.32 -3.47
C GLU A 211 -25.31 15.51 -2.91
N VAL A 212 -25.73 14.68 -1.95
CA VAL A 212 -27.06 14.78 -1.31
C VAL A 212 -27.26 16.12 -0.63
N MET A 213 -26.26 16.65 0.10
CA MET A 213 -26.38 17.96 0.74
C MET A 213 -26.51 19.09 -0.28
N VAL A 214 -25.74 19.05 -1.37
CA VAL A 214 -25.83 20.06 -2.44
C VAL A 214 -27.18 19.97 -3.16
N GLU A 215 -27.68 18.77 -3.44
CA GLU A 215 -28.99 18.55 -4.07
C GLU A 215 -30.15 19.07 -3.22
N LEU A 216 -30.01 19.04 -1.89
CA LEU A 216 -30.97 19.63 -0.95
C LEU A 216 -30.88 21.16 -0.86
N GLY A 217 -29.94 21.79 -1.59
CA GLY A 217 -29.78 23.24 -1.67
C GLY A 217 -28.83 23.84 -0.63
N TYR A 218 -28.05 23.03 0.09
CA TYR A 218 -27.03 23.53 0.99
C TYR A 218 -25.80 24.04 0.23
N GLN A 219 -25.04 24.94 0.86
CA GLN A 219 -23.82 25.49 0.27
C GLN A 219 -22.78 24.38 0.03
N PRO A 220 -22.18 24.27 -1.17
CA PRO A 220 -21.17 23.26 -1.46
C PRO A 220 -19.97 23.30 -0.51
N GLU A 221 -19.56 24.48 -0.06
CA GLU A 221 -18.45 24.64 0.87
C GLU A 221 -18.75 24.02 2.24
N VAL A 222 -19.99 24.23 2.73
CA VAL A 222 -20.48 23.62 3.98
C VAL A 222 -20.59 22.11 3.81
N ALA A 223 -21.18 21.64 2.69
CA ALA A 223 -21.28 20.22 2.39
C ALA A 223 -19.90 19.54 2.33
N TYR A 224 -18.88 20.21 1.81
CA TYR A 224 -17.51 19.71 1.82
C TYR A 224 -16.93 19.59 3.23
N PHE A 225 -17.16 20.60 4.09
CA PHE A 225 -16.70 20.53 5.48
C PHE A 225 -17.32 19.36 6.24
N GLU A 226 -18.64 19.20 6.13
CA GLU A 226 -19.42 18.16 6.79
C GLU A 226 -19.10 16.75 6.25
N ALA A 227 -19.08 16.57 4.93
CA ALA A 227 -18.89 15.26 4.33
C ALA A 227 -17.43 14.79 4.32
N ILE A 228 -16.47 15.69 4.11
CA ILE A 228 -15.08 15.32 3.77
C ILE A 228 -14.08 15.79 4.82
N ASN A 229 -14.12 17.07 5.19
CA ASN A 229 -13.10 17.62 6.08
C ASN A 229 -13.18 16.99 7.48
N GLU A 230 -14.39 16.91 8.05
CA GLU A 230 -14.58 16.36 9.38
C GLU A 230 -14.40 14.83 9.44
N ALA A 231 -14.60 14.13 8.32
CA ALA A 231 -14.33 12.69 8.22
C ALA A 231 -12.89 12.33 8.64
N LYS A 232 -11.91 13.22 8.38
CA LYS A 232 -10.54 13.04 8.88
C LYS A 232 -10.50 13.01 10.41
N LEU A 233 -11.18 13.94 11.08
CA LEU A 233 -11.15 14.07 12.55
C LEU A 233 -11.80 12.86 13.21
N ILE A 234 -12.89 12.35 12.63
CA ILE A 234 -13.56 11.13 13.08
C ILE A 234 -12.65 9.91 12.90
N MET A 235 -11.96 9.81 11.75
CA MET A 235 -11.00 8.73 11.52
C MET A 235 -9.79 8.80 12.47
N ASP A 236 -9.30 10.00 12.80
CA ASP A 236 -8.24 10.18 13.78
C ASP A 236 -8.69 9.68 15.17
N LEU A 237 -9.93 9.98 15.60
CA LEU A 237 -10.48 9.44 16.86
C LEU A 237 -10.61 7.91 16.86
N ILE A 238 -11.06 7.32 15.75
CA ILE A 238 -11.17 5.86 15.60
C ILE A 238 -9.77 5.24 15.68
N TRP A 239 -8.78 5.85 15.05
CA TRP A 239 -7.41 5.37 15.07
C TRP A 239 -6.81 5.42 16.48
N GLU A 240 -7.03 6.51 17.22
CA GLU A 240 -6.49 6.69 18.57
C GLU A 240 -7.20 5.83 19.63
N ARG A 241 -8.53 5.66 19.53
CA ARG A 241 -9.37 5.18 20.65
C ARG A 241 -10.39 4.11 20.26
N GLY A 242 -10.36 3.64 19.02
CA GLY A 242 -11.32 2.68 18.48
C GLY A 242 -12.73 3.24 18.29
N LEU A 243 -13.64 2.40 17.80
CA LEU A 243 -15.03 2.80 17.51
C LEU A 243 -15.75 3.33 18.75
N THR A 244 -15.60 2.69 19.91
CA THR A 244 -16.21 3.14 21.15
C THR A 244 -15.63 4.46 21.62
N GLY A 245 -14.31 4.66 21.51
CA GLY A 245 -13.67 5.92 21.85
C GLY A 245 -14.12 7.08 20.96
N MET A 246 -14.31 6.84 19.66
CA MET A 246 -14.93 7.81 18.75
C MET A 246 -16.36 8.16 19.18
N LEU A 247 -17.21 7.15 19.45
CA LEU A 247 -18.59 7.40 19.88
C LEU A 247 -18.67 8.17 21.21
N LEU A 248 -17.71 7.96 22.11
CA LEU A 248 -17.57 8.70 23.36
C LEU A 248 -16.96 10.10 23.16
N GLY A 249 -16.28 10.33 22.04
CA GLY A 249 -15.66 11.61 21.66
C GLY A 249 -16.58 12.58 20.93
N VAL A 250 -17.80 12.17 20.56
CA VAL A 250 -18.81 12.99 19.89
C VAL A 250 -20.02 13.27 20.79
N SER A 251 -20.88 14.21 20.39
CA SER A 251 -22.10 14.55 21.14
C SER A 251 -23.09 13.38 21.23
N GLU A 252 -23.99 13.40 22.21
CA GLU A 252 -25.03 12.37 22.36
C GLU A 252 -25.95 12.29 21.14
N THR A 253 -26.27 13.44 20.53
CA THR A 253 -27.02 13.53 19.28
C THR A 253 -26.31 12.83 18.13
N ALA A 254 -25.00 13.09 17.95
CA ALA A 254 -24.20 12.44 16.91
C ALA A 254 -24.07 10.92 17.15
N ARG A 255 -23.92 10.50 18.40
CA ARG A 255 -23.89 9.08 18.78
C ARG A 255 -25.21 8.38 18.43
N TYR A 256 -26.35 8.96 18.83
CA TYR A 256 -27.66 8.40 18.54
C TYR A 256 -27.91 8.35 17.02
N GLY A 257 -27.63 9.46 16.31
CA GLY A 257 -27.76 9.54 14.86
C GLY A 257 -26.88 8.51 14.14
N GLY A 258 -25.60 8.41 14.51
CA GLY A 258 -24.66 7.45 13.90
C GLY A 258 -25.08 5.99 14.11
N LEU A 259 -25.54 5.63 15.32
CA LEU A 259 -25.96 4.26 15.64
C LEU A 259 -27.30 3.86 15.00
N THR A 260 -28.19 4.82 14.74
CA THR A 260 -29.52 4.54 14.13
C THR A 260 -29.51 4.66 12.62
N VAL A 261 -28.88 5.71 12.07
CA VAL A 261 -28.82 5.99 10.63
C VAL A 261 -27.73 5.18 9.94
N GLY A 262 -26.62 4.86 10.62
CA GLY A 262 -25.52 4.09 10.06
C GLY A 262 -25.96 2.76 9.44
N PRO A 263 -26.67 1.88 10.19
CA PRO A 263 -27.20 0.62 9.64
C PRO A 263 -28.31 0.79 8.60
N TYR A 264 -28.98 1.96 8.56
CA TYR A 264 -29.97 2.27 7.53
C TYR A 264 -29.28 2.57 6.18
N VAL A 265 -28.24 3.41 6.19
CA VAL A 265 -27.47 3.76 4.98
C VAL A 265 -26.55 2.61 4.56
N ILE A 266 -25.84 2.00 5.50
CA ILE A 266 -24.93 0.87 5.30
C ILE A 266 -25.60 -0.40 5.85
N ASN A 267 -26.58 -0.90 5.11
CA ASN A 267 -27.42 -2.01 5.51
C ASN A 267 -26.85 -3.39 5.09
N GLU A 268 -27.60 -4.47 5.34
CA GLU A 268 -27.20 -5.83 4.97
C GLU A 268 -27.07 -6.04 3.44
N ASP A 269 -27.72 -5.23 2.59
CA ASP A 269 -27.50 -5.27 1.13
C ASP A 269 -26.09 -4.77 0.76
N VAL A 270 -25.59 -3.74 1.46
CA VAL A 270 -24.21 -3.29 1.27
C VAL A 270 -23.24 -4.40 1.67
N LYS A 271 -23.47 -5.06 2.81
CA LYS A 271 -22.65 -6.19 3.25
C LYS A 271 -22.71 -7.37 2.29
N ARG A 272 -23.87 -7.67 1.68
CA ARG A 272 -23.99 -8.68 0.62
C ARG A 272 -23.10 -8.34 -0.58
N ARG A 273 -23.16 -7.10 -1.07
CA ARG A 273 -22.31 -6.65 -2.19
C ARG A 273 -20.81 -6.66 -1.87
N MET A 274 -20.43 -6.33 -0.64
CA MET A 274 -19.04 -6.46 -0.19
C MET A 274 -18.55 -7.91 -0.25
N LYS A 275 -19.40 -8.89 0.09
CA LYS A 275 -19.09 -10.32 -0.04
C LYS A 275 -18.96 -10.73 -1.50
N GLU A 276 -19.87 -10.28 -2.36
CA GLU A 276 -19.81 -10.57 -3.81
C GLU A 276 -18.52 -10.03 -4.43
N ALA A 277 -18.15 -8.78 -4.12
CA ALA A 277 -16.88 -8.20 -4.55
C ALA A 277 -15.67 -8.98 -4.01
N ALA A 278 -15.72 -9.40 -2.74
CA ALA A 278 -14.65 -10.21 -2.16
C ALA A 278 -14.50 -11.59 -2.84
N GLU A 279 -15.59 -12.24 -3.21
CA GLU A 279 -15.52 -13.50 -3.95
C GLU A 279 -14.93 -13.33 -5.36
N LYS A 280 -15.16 -12.18 -6.02
CA LYS A 280 -14.49 -11.85 -7.30
C LYS A 280 -12.98 -11.70 -7.16
N VAL A 281 -12.51 -11.19 -6.02
CA VAL A 281 -11.07 -11.15 -5.70
C VAL A 281 -10.54 -12.57 -5.49
N ARG A 282 -11.19 -13.36 -4.62
CA ARG A 282 -10.75 -14.73 -4.27
C ARG A 282 -10.74 -15.68 -5.46
N SER A 283 -11.70 -15.53 -6.38
CA SER A 283 -11.78 -16.33 -7.62
C SER A 283 -10.77 -15.92 -8.69
N GLY A 284 -10.12 -14.76 -8.53
CA GLY A 284 -9.24 -14.15 -9.53
C GLY A 284 -9.98 -13.48 -10.70
N GLU A 285 -11.32 -13.34 -10.64
CA GLU A 285 -12.09 -12.60 -11.64
C GLU A 285 -11.63 -11.15 -11.74
N PHE A 286 -11.48 -10.47 -10.59
CA PHE A 286 -10.97 -9.09 -10.54
C PHE A 286 -9.57 -8.98 -11.15
N ALA A 287 -8.68 -9.91 -10.83
CA ALA A 287 -7.32 -9.89 -11.37
C ALA A 287 -7.31 -10.00 -12.90
N LYS A 288 -8.14 -10.89 -13.47
CA LYS A 288 -8.28 -11.04 -14.93
C LYS A 288 -8.83 -9.77 -15.57
N GLU A 289 -9.86 -9.17 -14.97
CA GLU A 289 -10.43 -7.90 -15.42
C GLU A 289 -9.37 -6.80 -15.44
N TRP A 290 -8.64 -6.63 -14.33
CA TRP A 290 -7.65 -5.58 -14.20
C TRP A 290 -6.48 -5.74 -15.18
N ILE A 291 -5.98 -6.96 -15.36
CA ILE A 291 -4.92 -7.25 -16.34
C ILE A 291 -5.39 -6.89 -17.76
N ALA A 292 -6.60 -7.31 -18.15
CA ALA A 292 -7.16 -7.03 -19.47
C ALA A 292 -7.38 -5.52 -19.68
N GLU A 293 -7.83 -4.80 -18.66
CA GLU A 293 -7.97 -3.35 -18.68
C GLU A 293 -6.62 -2.65 -18.87
N TYR A 294 -5.61 -3.05 -18.11
CA TYR A 294 -4.27 -2.48 -18.20
C TYR A 294 -3.62 -2.71 -19.58
N GLN A 295 -3.76 -3.91 -20.15
CA GLN A 295 -3.23 -4.24 -21.48
C GLN A 295 -3.83 -3.38 -22.59
N ARG A 296 -5.05 -2.86 -22.42
CA ARG A 296 -5.70 -1.92 -23.34
C ARG A 296 -5.29 -0.46 -23.12
N GLY A 297 -4.33 -0.19 -22.23
CA GLY A 297 -3.93 1.16 -21.85
C GLY A 297 -4.89 1.83 -20.85
N ALA A 298 -5.58 1.02 -20.04
CA ALA A 298 -6.46 1.43 -18.94
C ALA A 298 -7.46 2.57 -19.28
N PRO A 299 -8.22 2.49 -20.39
CA PRO A 299 -9.16 3.55 -20.79
C PRO A 299 -10.26 3.80 -19.75
N ARG A 300 -10.81 2.76 -19.13
CA ARG A 300 -11.85 2.88 -18.10
C ARG A 300 -11.32 3.55 -16.84
N LEU A 301 -10.10 3.20 -16.42
CA LEU A 301 -9.46 3.89 -15.29
C LEU A 301 -9.30 5.38 -15.57
N ARG A 302 -8.84 5.74 -16.78
CA ARG A 302 -8.69 7.16 -17.18
C ARG A 302 -10.03 7.89 -17.17
N GLU A 303 -11.08 7.29 -17.73
CA GLU A 303 -12.43 7.85 -17.72
C GLU A 303 -12.94 8.09 -16.29
N LEU A 304 -12.80 7.08 -15.40
CA LEU A 304 -13.24 7.18 -14.00
C LEU A 304 -12.48 8.27 -13.24
N LEU A 305 -11.16 8.38 -13.45
CA LEU A 305 -10.35 9.44 -12.84
C LEU A 305 -10.75 10.82 -13.36
N GLU A 306 -11.00 10.96 -14.66
CA GLU A 306 -11.44 12.21 -15.27
C GLU A 306 -12.78 12.66 -14.68
N GLN A 307 -13.75 11.74 -14.54
CA GLN A 307 -15.04 12.02 -13.91
C GLN A 307 -14.89 12.55 -12.47
N VAL A 308 -14.02 11.94 -11.66
CA VAL A 308 -13.76 12.40 -10.30
C VAL A 308 -13.08 13.77 -10.31
N SER A 309 -12.04 13.96 -11.12
CA SER A 309 -11.29 15.22 -11.19
C SER A 309 -12.14 16.42 -11.65
N ASN A 310 -13.14 16.16 -12.50
CA ASN A 310 -14.07 17.17 -13.01
C ASN A 310 -15.32 17.34 -12.14
N SER A 311 -15.41 16.66 -11.00
CA SER A 311 -16.56 16.77 -10.09
C SER A 311 -16.61 18.11 -9.36
N GLN A 312 -17.80 18.50 -8.90
CA GLN A 312 -17.97 19.71 -8.09
C GLN A 312 -17.21 19.62 -6.77
N VAL A 313 -17.20 18.43 -6.15
CA VAL A 313 -16.54 18.20 -4.86
C VAL A 313 -15.03 18.43 -4.94
N GLU A 314 -14.38 18.07 -6.05
CA GLU A 314 -12.95 18.33 -6.25
C GLU A 314 -12.64 19.82 -6.45
N ARG A 315 -13.46 20.53 -7.23
CA ARG A 315 -13.29 21.99 -7.40
C ARG A 315 -13.44 22.76 -6.09
N VAL A 316 -14.50 22.47 -5.34
CA VAL A 316 -14.76 23.10 -4.03
C VAL A 316 -13.65 22.73 -3.04
N GLY A 317 -13.28 21.45 -3.00
CA GLY A 317 -12.24 20.96 -2.12
C GLY A 317 -10.86 21.56 -2.39
N GLU A 318 -10.49 21.76 -3.66
CA GLU A 318 -9.24 22.43 -4.02
C GLU A 318 -9.19 23.85 -3.44
N PHE A 319 -10.24 24.65 -3.67
CA PHE A 319 -10.34 26.00 -3.14
C PHE A 319 -10.24 26.03 -1.61
N LEU A 320 -11.00 25.19 -0.90
CA LEU A 320 -10.99 25.15 0.57
C LEU A 320 -9.65 24.68 1.13
N ARG A 321 -9.01 23.68 0.52
CA ARG A 321 -7.69 23.19 0.96
C ARG A 321 -6.60 24.25 0.76
N GLN A 322 -6.70 25.10 -0.25
CA GLN A 322 -5.79 26.24 -0.42
C GLN A 322 -5.97 27.26 0.71
N LEU A 323 -7.21 27.62 1.06
CA LEU A 323 -7.50 28.52 2.18
C LEU A 323 -7.03 27.99 3.54
N MET A 324 -7.20 26.69 3.80
CA MET A 324 -6.76 26.09 5.06
C MET A 324 -5.23 25.99 5.19
N ARG A 325 -4.52 25.98 4.05
CA ARG A 325 -3.06 25.85 4.00
C ARG A 325 -2.34 27.19 3.84
N SER A 326 -3.03 28.27 3.48
CA SER A 326 -2.46 29.61 3.49
C SER A 326 -2.22 30.05 4.93
N LYS A 327 -0.99 29.80 5.40
CA LYS A 327 -0.36 30.50 6.53
C LYS A 327 0.81 31.31 5.99
#